data_AF-A0A2A2HDP4-F1
#
_entry.id   AF-A0A2A2HDP4-F1
#
_cell.length_a   1.000
_cell.length_b   1.000
_cell.length_c   1.000
_cell.angle_alpha   90.00
_cell.angle_beta   90.00
_cell.angle_gamma   90.00
#
_symmetry.space_group_name_H-M   'P 1'
#
loop_
_entity.id
_entity.type
_entity.pdbx_description
1 polymer ?
#
loop_
_entity_poly.entity_id
_entity_poly.type
_entity_poly.pdbx_seq_one_letter_code
_entity_poly.pdbx_strand_id
1 'polypeptide(L)'
;MPKNNIILDLKQRKRQKEQKAKDEKRKIEQLAKSKKYSTEVLVASSPLGEVYHDLFNKKDRMDAKMQSDINRTTNDIDTLLYKLNKKIENKTSLVDYKISQKEEQIKERLKY
;
A
#
# COMPACT_ATOMS: atom_id res chain seq x y z
N MET A 1 -9.82 4.56 81.02
CA MET A 1 -9.45 3.85 79.78
C MET A 1 -9.93 4.61 78.52
N PRO A 2 -9.25 5.66 78.04
CA PRO A 2 -9.63 6.37 76.81
C PRO A 2 -8.77 6.02 75.58
N LYS A 3 -7.62 5.36 75.76
CA LYS A 3 -6.66 5.06 74.69
C LYS A 3 -7.17 4.02 73.67
N ASN A 4 -8.08 3.12 74.06
CA ASN A 4 -8.62 2.08 73.17
C ASN A 4 -9.56 2.63 72.08
N ASN A 5 -10.35 3.68 72.37
CA ASN A 5 -11.27 4.27 71.38
C ASN A 5 -10.54 5.04 70.28
N ILE A 6 -9.43 5.70 70.62
CA ILE A 6 -8.60 6.44 69.65
C ILE A 6 -7.92 5.48 68.67
N ILE A 7 -7.43 4.34 69.16
CA ILE A 7 -6.80 3.30 68.31
C ILE A 7 -7.83 2.66 67.37
N LEU A 8 -9.07 2.46 67.84
CA LEU A 8 -10.17 1.95 67.02
C LEU A 8 -10.57 2.93 65.92
N ASP A 9 -10.71 4.22 66.21
CA ASP A 9 -11.02 5.26 65.22
C ASP A 9 -9.89 5.38 64.16
N LEU A 10 -8.63 5.38 64.59
CA LEU A 10 -7.48 5.40 63.67
C LEU A 10 -7.46 4.17 62.74
N LYS A 11 -7.78 2.97 63.24
CA LYS A 11 -7.89 1.75 62.42
C LYS A 11 -9.06 1.84 61.42
N GLN A 12 -10.19 2.41 61.82
CA GLN A 12 -11.34 2.59 60.92
C GLN A 12 -11.02 3.60 59.80
N ARG A 13 -10.42 4.74 60.13
CA ARG A 13 -10.01 5.74 59.13
C ARG A 13 -8.99 5.18 58.14
N LYS A 14 -8.03 4.38 58.62
CA LYS A 14 -7.05 3.71 57.74
C LYS A 14 -7.75 2.75 56.76
N ARG A 15 -8.69 1.92 57.24
CA ARG A 15 -9.49 1.02 56.39
C ARG A 15 -10.33 1.77 55.37
N GLN A 16 -10.96 2.88 55.76
CA GLN A 16 -11.74 3.71 54.84
C GLN A 16 -10.86 4.33 53.74
N LYS A 17 -9.65 4.80 54.10
CA LYS A 17 -8.69 5.35 53.13
C LYS A 17 -8.17 4.28 52.16
N GLU A 18 -7.85 3.10 52.67
CA GLU A 18 -7.44 1.95 51.84
C GLU A 18 -8.55 1.48 50.90
N GLN A 19 -9.80 1.49 51.36
CA GLN A 19 -10.95 1.12 50.52
C GLN A 19 -11.17 2.14 49.40
N LYS A 20 -11.13 3.45 49.72
CA LYS A 20 -11.22 4.51 48.70
C LYS A 20 -10.12 4.38 47.64
N ALA A 21 -8.88 4.13 48.06
CA ALA A 21 -7.76 3.93 47.14
C ALA A 21 -7.95 2.69 46.24
N LYS A 22 -8.50 1.59 46.77
CA LYS A 22 -8.83 0.40 45.98
C LYS A 22 -9.93 0.66 44.96
N ASP A 23 -10.96 1.41 45.34
CA ASP A 23 -12.08 1.72 44.45
C ASP A 23 -11.67 2.69 43.33
N GLU A 24 -10.81 3.66 43.62
CA GLU A 24 -10.19 4.53 42.61
C GLU A 24 -9.29 3.75 41.66
N LYS A 25 -8.42 2.86 42.19
CA LYS A 25 -7.59 2.00 41.36
C LYS A 25 -8.43 1.13 40.41
N ARG A 26 -9.51 0.52 40.91
CA ARG A 26 -10.43 -0.29 40.08
C ARG A 26 -11.10 0.53 38.99
N LYS A 27 -11.52 1.76 39.28
CA LYS A 27 -12.10 2.67 38.28
C LYS A 27 -11.07 3.01 37.19
N ILE A 28 -9.84 3.31 37.56
CA ILE A 28 -8.76 3.59 36.61
C ILE A 28 -8.47 2.36 35.73
N GLU A 29 -8.39 1.17 36.31
CA GLU A 29 -8.20 -0.07 35.54
C GLU A 29 -9.36 -0.37 34.57
N GLN A 30 -10.60 -0.10 34.98
CA GLN A 30 -11.78 -0.24 34.11
C GLN A 30 -11.75 0.78 32.96
N LEU A 31 -11.35 2.03 33.24
CA LEU A 31 -11.19 3.05 32.22
C LEU A 31 -10.06 2.70 31.25
N ALA A 32 -8.91 2.23 31.74
CA ALA A 32 -7.78 1.80 30.92
C ALA A 32 -8.13 0.59 30.02
N LYS A 33 -9.00 -0.32 30.49
CA LYS A 33 -9.52 -1.44 29.71
C LYS A 33 -10.65 -1.05 28.75
N SER A 34 -11.19 0.16 28.85
CA SER A 34 -12.24 0.62 27.94
C SER A 34 -11.64 0.92 26.56
N LYS A 35 -12.37 0.58 25.49
CA LYS A 35 -11.96 0.81 24.10
C LYS A 35 -11.58 2.26 23.79
N LYS A 36 -12.04 3.22 24.60
CA LYS A 36 -11.71 4.65 24.47
C LYS A 36 -10.21 4.96 24.65
N TYR A 37 -9.50 4.13 25.42
CA TYR A 37 -8.06 4.28 25.68
C TYR A 37 -7.22 3.20 24.98
N SER A 38 -7.79 2.48 24.00
CA SER A 38 -6.97 1.60 23.18
C SER A 38 -5.98 2.45 22.37
N THR A 39 -4.77 1.95 22.22
CA THR A 39 -3.71 2.61 21.43
C THR A 39 -4.18 2.89 20.00
N GLU A 40 -4.95 1.99 19.40
CA GLU A 40 -5.56 2.17 18.07
C GLU A 40 -6.48 3.39 18.00
N VAL A 41 -7.37 3.56 18.99
CA VAL A 41 -8.30 4.71 19.04
C VAL A 41 -7.54 6.00 19.32
N LEU A 42 -6.52 5.97 20.19
CA LEU A 42 -5.69 7.13 20.48
C LEU A 42 -4.85 7.56 19.27
N VAL A 43 -4.28 6.61 18.51
CA VAL A 43 -3.55 6.91 17.28
C VAL A 43 -4.51 7.46 16.22
N ALA A 44 -5.67 6.83 16.02
CA ALA A 44 -6.68 7.26 15.05
C ALA A 44 -7.29 8.64 15.38
N SER A 45 -7.40 9.00 16.66
CA SER A 45 -7.92 10.31 17.10
C SER A 45 -6.83 11.38 17.28
N SER A 46 -5.56 11.03 17.03
CA SER A 46 -4.44 11.96 17.09
C SER A 46 -4.02 12.41 15.68
N PRO A 47 -3.27 13.53 15.56
CA PRO A 47 -2.68 13.95 14.30
C PRO A 47 -1.77 12.89 13.65
N LEU A 48 -1.27 11.91 14.41
CA LEU A 48 -0.50 10.79 13.85
C LEU A 48 -1.35 9.88 12.97
N GLY A 49 -2.64 9.73 13.25
CA GLY A 49 -3.57 8.97 12.41
C GLY A 49 -3.73 9.60 11.03
N GLU A 50 -3.87 10.93 10.98
CA GLU A 50 -3.93 11.69 9.73
C GLU A 50 -2.63 11.55 8.93
N VAL A 51 -1.48 11.73 9.59
CA VAL A 51 -0.15 11.55 8.96
C VAL A 51 0.02 10.12 8.42
N TYR A 52 -0.43 9.11 9.17
CA TYR A 52 -0.37 7.72 8.72
C TYR A 52 -1.22 7.50 7.46
N HIS A 53 -2.46 7.99 7.44
CA HIS A 53 -3.34 7.89 6.28
C HIS A 53 -2.77 8.64 5.06
N ASP A 54 -2.19 9.82 5.27
CA ASP A 54 -1.55 10.59 4.19
C ASP A 54 -0.35 9.87 3.59
N LEU A 55 0.49 9.26 4.42
CA LEU A 55 1.62 8.45 3.96
C LEU A 55 1.14 7.24 3.15
N PHE A 56 0.09 6.56 3.61
CA PHE A 56 -0.50 5.42 2.92
C PHE A 56 -1.08 5.83 1.55
N ASN A 57 -1.90 6.88 1.53
CA ASN A 57 -2.46 7.43 0.30
C ASN A 57 -1.37 7.89 -0.68
N LYS A 58 -0.27 8.48 -0.18
CA LYS A 58 0.86 8.89 -1.01
C LYS A 58 1.57 7.69 -1.62
N LYS A 59 1.77 6.62 -0.85
CA LYS A 59 2.32 5.36 -1.35
C LYS A 59 1.44 4.78 -2.46
N ASP A 60 0.14 4.66 -2.23
CA ASP A 60 -0.79 4.10 -3.23
C ASP A 60 -0.79 4.91 -4.54
N ARG A 61 -0.73 6.26 -4.44
CA ARG A 61 -0.59 7.13 -5.60
C ARG A 61 0.74 6.93 -6.33
N MET A 62 1.83 6.72 -5.60
CA MET A 62 3.14 6.43 -6.19
C MET A 62 3.13 5.10 -6.93
N ASP A 63 2.57 4.05 -6.33
CA ASP A 63 2.45 2.72 -6.94
C ASP A 63 1.58 2.78 -8.20
N ALA A 64 0.43 3.47 -8.15
CA ALA A 64 -0.45 3.66 -9.29
C ALA A 64 0.23 4.43 -10.43
N LYS A 65 0.99 5.50 -10.11
CA LYS A 65 1.75 6.26 -11.10
C LYS A 65 2.82 5.39 -11.76
N MET A 66 3.58 4.66 -10.97
CA MET A 66 4.64 3.78 -11.48
C MET A 66 4.06 2.70 -12.41
N GLN A 67 2.93 2.10 -12.03
CA GLN A 67 2.23 1.13 -12.88
C GLN A 67 1.75 1.75 -14.20
N SER A 68 1.21 2.97 -14.17
CA SER A 68 0.81 3.70 -15.36
C SER A 68 1.99 3.98 -16.29
N ASP A 69 3.13 4.40 -15.75
CA ASP A 69 4.33 4.73 -16.51
C ASP A 69 4.92 3.48 -17.18
N ILE A 70 4.93 2.34 -16.47
CA ILE A 70 5.32 1.04 -17.02
C ILE A 70 4.38 0.65 -18.16
N ASN A 71 3.06 0.69 -17.95
CA ASN A 71 2.08 0.30 -18.97
C ASN A 71 2.21 1.16 -20.23
N ARG A 72 2.41 2.47 -20.07
CA ARG A 72 2.64 3.38 -21.19
C ARG A 72 3.90 3.01 -21.97
N THR A 73 5.01 2.80 -21.26
CA THR A 73 6.29 2.45 -21.88
C THR A 73 6.20 1.13 -22.65
N THR A 74 5.57 0.11 -22.06
CA THR A 74 5.35 -1.19 -22.72
C THR A 74 4.51 -1.04 -23.98
N ASN A 75 3.40 -0.29 -23.93
CA ASN A 75 2.57 -0.04 -25.11
C ASN A 75 3.32 0.71 -26.23
N ASP A 76 4.18 1.67 -25.87
CA ASP A 76 5.01 2.39 -26.83
C ASP A 76 6.02 1.45 -27.51
N ILE A 77 6.65 0.54 -26.74
CA ILE A 77 7.53 -0.50 -27.26
C ILE A 77 6.78 -1.44 -28.22
N ASP A 78 5.61 -1.95 -27.81
CA ASP A 78 4.80 -2.85 -28.65
C ASP A 78 4.40 -2.18 -29.96
N THR A 79 4.00 -0.91 -29.90
CA THR A 79 3.66 -0.11 -31.08
C THR A 79 4.86 0.05 -32.02
N LEU A 80 6.06 0.27 -31.48
CA LEU A 80 7.28 0.38 -32.26
C LEU A 80 7.66 -0.96 -32.90
N LEU A 81 7.56 -2.07 -32.16
CA LEU A 81 7.81 -3.42 -32.66
C LEU A 81 6.84 -3.77 -33.79
N TYR A 82 5.55 -3.46 -33.64
CA TYR A 82 4.56 -3.66 -34.70
C TYR A 82 4.92 -2.88 -35.97
N LYS A 83 5.27 -1.60 -35.84
CA LYS A 83 5.70 -0.76 -36.97
C LYS A 83 6.95 -1.31 -37.64
N LEU A 84 7.90 -1.81 -36.86
CA LEU A 84 9.13 -2.43 -37.37
C LEU A 84 8.82 -3.71 -38.15
N ASN A 85 7.98 -4.59 -37.61
CA ASN A 85 7.55 -5.82 -38.27
C ASN A 85 6.88 -5.52 -39.62
N LYS A 86 5.97 -4.56 -39.67
CA LYS A 86 5.34 -4.12 -40.94
C LYS A 86 6.34 -3.61 -41.96
N LYS A 87 7.37 -2.86 -41.52
CA LYS A 87 8.44 -2.40 -42.42
C LYS A 87 9.28 -3.56 -42.95
N ILE A 88 9.59 -4.54 -42.11
CA ILE A 88 10.34 -5.74 -42.51
C ILE A 88 9.52 -6.55 -43.52
N GLU A 89 8.26 -6.86 -43.21
CA GLU A 89 7.33 -7.57 -44.12
C GLU A 89 7.31 -6.93 -45.51
N ASN A 90 7.08 -5.61 -45.57
CA ASN A 90 7.03 -4.89 -46.84
C ASN A 90 8.35 -4.97 -47.63
N LYS A 91 9.49 -4.87 -46.94
CA LYS A 91 10.80 -4.99 -47.58
C LYS A 91 11.06 -6.40 -48.10
N THR A 92 10.69 -7.41 -47.33
CA THR A 92 10.81 -8.82 -47.72
C THR A 92 9.97 -9.09 -48.97
N SER A 93 8.70 -8.67 -49.00
CA SER A 93 7.86 -8.85 -50.18
C SER A 93 8.41 -8.17 -51.43
N LEU A 94 9.04 -7.00 -51.29
CA LEU A 94 9.70 -6.31 -52.42
C LEU A 94 10.94 -7.07 -52.92
N VAL A 95 11.70 -7.67 -52.01
CA VAL A 95 12.86 -8.51 -52.37
C VAL A 95 12.38 -9.76 -53.10
N ASP A 96 11.38 -10.45 -52.55
CA ASP A 96 10.80 -11.66 -53.15
C ASP A 96 10.28 -11.37 -54.55
N TYR A 97 9.54 -10.27 -54.73
CA TYR A 97 9.06 -9.84 -56.04
C TYR A 97 10.21 -9.64 -57.05
N LYS A 98 11.29 -8.98 -56.64
CA LYS A 98 12.46 -8.76 -57.49
C LYS A 98 13.18 -10.06 -57.84
N ILE A 99 13.22 -11.02 -56.92
CA ILE A 99 13.77 -12.35 -57.16
C ILE A 99 12.93 -13.05 -58.22
N SER A 100 11.60 -13.13 -58.04
CA SER A 100 10.70 -13.77 -59.01
C SER A 100 10.80 -13.13 -60.40
N GLN A 101 10.89 -11.80 -60.50
CA GLN A 101 11.11 -11.13 -61.78
C GLN A 101 12.42 -11.55 -62.45
N LYS A 102 13.52 -11.64 -61.70
CA LYS A 102 14.81 -12.09 -62.23
C LYS A 102 14.78 -13.55 -62.66
N GLU A 103 14.13 -14.42 -61.89
CA GLU A 103 13.95 -15.83 -62.25
C GLU A 103 13.18 -15.97 -63.57
N GLU A 104 12.12 -15.20 -63.75
CA GLU A 104 11.33 -15.22 -64.99
C GLU A 104 12.16 -14.75 -66.18
N GLN A 105 12.91 -13.64 -66.04
CA GLN A 105 13.82 -13.16 -67.08
C GLN A 105 14.89 -14.19 -67.46
N ILE A 106 15.43 -14.93 -66.48
CA ILE A 106 16.40 -16.00 -66.74
C ILE A 106 15.73 -17.15 -67.49
N LYS A 107 14.53 -17.59 -67.07
CA LYS A 107 13.77 -18.65 -67.74
C LYS A 107 13.44 -18.28 -69.18
N GLU A 108 13.02 -17.05 -69.44
CA GLU A 108 12.77 -16.56 -70.79
C GLU A 108 14.02 -16.64 -71.66
N ARG A 109 15.17 -16.19 -71.13
CA ARG A 109 16.47 -16.26 -71.85
C ARG A 109 16.95 -17.67 -72.12
N LEU A 110 16.58 -18.65 -71.29
CA LEU A 110 16.96 -20.07 -71.46
C LEU A 110 15.99 -20.84 -72.36
N LYS A 111 14.79 -20.30 -72.64
CA LYS A 111 13.81 -20.90 -73.55
C LYS A 111 14.06 -20.55 -75.03
N TYR A 112 14.87 -19.52 -75.29
CA TYR A 112 15.44 -19.18 -76.59
C TYR A 112 16.86 -19.72 -76.70
#